data_AF-Q5C6K5-F1
#
_entry.id   AF-Q5C6K5-F1
#
_cell.length_a   1.000
_cell.length_b   1.000
_cell.length_c   1.000
_cell.angle_alpha   90.00
_cell.angle_beta   90.00
_cell.angle_gamma   90.00
#
_symmetry.space_group_name_H-M   'P 1'
#
loop_
_entity.id
_entity.type
_entity.pdbx_description
1 polymer ?
#
loop_
_entity_poly.entity_id
_entity_poly.type
_entity_poly.pdbx_seq_one_letter_code
_entity_poly.pdbx_strand_id
1 'polypeptide(L)'
;MEHTNSLKAVILVLGILLKMYSSLKNSSTEVNDVCIEYRENVSIYVKDIIYNMSTKTAPVSYCGWCSETVHKLRIALEEPKAYNSDGTACVDLLANTEKGTIDSVDFIFDKWNRSFCSHCLEGSSNQNIGKLADSSHNIECSKHHLCMDSLYNLKVYNDKVRTFFDKLDDVLSCFMRFINNSNISILNVLNFPSPSTLNISSMVCQN
;
A
#
# COMPACT_ATOMS: atom_id res chain seq x y z
N MET A 1 64.96 19.58 28.39
CA MET A 1 64.02 20.55 27.79
C MET A 1 63.69 20.15 26.34
N GLU A 2 63.46 18.85 26.07
CA GLU A 2 63.33 18.31 24.70
C GLU A 2 62.00 17.58 24.44
N HIS A 3 61.29 17.12 25.47
CA HIS A 3 60.04 16.36 25.30
C HIS A 3 58.82 17.21 24.87
N THR A 4 58.82 18.51 25.15
CA THR A 4 57.70 19.42 24.82
C THR A 4 57.64 19.77 23.32
N ASN A 5 58.75 19.68 22.59
CA ASN A 5 58.78 19.96 21.15
C ASN A 5 58.28 18.77 20.32
N SER A 6 58.51 17.54 20.78
CA SER A 6 58.00 16.33 20.12
C SER A 6 56.48 16.23 20.20
N LEU A 7 55.87 16.55 21.35
CA LEU A 7 54.42 16.52 21.52
C LEU A 7 53.69 17.53 20.62
N LYS A 8 54.26 18.74 20.46
CA LYS A 8 53.70 19.76 19.57
C LYS A 8 53.76 19.34 18.10
N ALA A 9 54.85 18.67 17.69
CA ALA A 9 54.98 18.14 16.34
C ALA A 9 53.95 17.03 16.07
N VAL A 10 53.73 16.13 17.04
CA VAL A 10 52.72 15.06 16.93
C VAL A 10 51.30 15.63 16.83
N ILE A 11 50.97 16.64 17.63
CA ILE A 11 49.66 17.33 17.58
C ILE A 11 49.47 18.02 16.22
N LEU A 12 50.52 18.63 15.67
CA LEU A 12 50.45 19.30 14.37
C LEU A 12 50.24 18.31 13.22
N VAL A 13 50.93 17.17 13.25
CA VAL A 13 50.77 16.09 12.25
C VAL A 13 49.38 15.46 12.35
N LEU A 14 48.88 15.20 13.56
CA LEU A 14 47.50 14.73 13.78
C LEU A 14 46.46 15.74 13.29
N GLY A 15 46.69 17.05 13.52
CA GLY A 15 45.82 18.11 13.03
C GLY A 15 45.77 18.17 11.49
N ILE A 16 46.90 17.98 10.82
CA ILE A 16 46.99 17.94 9.35
C ILE A 16 46.32 16.66 8.81
N LEU A 17 46.54 15.50 9.43
CA LEU A 17 45.89 14.24 9.06
C LEU A 17 44.37 14.32 9.22
N LEU A 18 43.87 14.92 10.32
CA LEU A 18 42.44 15.15 10.53
C LEU A 18 41.85 16.12 9.49
N LYS A 19 42.60 17.16 9.09
CA LYS A 19 42.18 18.11 8.04
C LYS A 19 42.19 17.47 6.65
N MET A 20 43.16 16.60 6.36
CA MET A 20 43.18 15.83 5.11
C MET A 20 42.06 14.79 5.10
N TYR A 21 41.79 14.10 6.22
CA TYR A 21 40.70 13.14 6.34
C TYR A 21 39.32 13.83 6.20
N SER A 22 39.14 15.03 6.77
CA SER A 22 37.92 15.81 6.58
C SER A 22 37.80 16.38 5.17
N SER A 23 38.90 16.76 4.53
CA SER A 23 38.90 17.21 3.13
C SER A 23 38.65 16.06 2.14
N LEU A 24 39.13 14.84 2.44
CA LEU A 24 38.85 13.63 1.65
C LEU A 24 37.40 13.16 1.84
N LYS A 25 36.84 13.33 3.04
CA LYS A 25 35.42 13.08 3.31
C LYS A 25 34.53 14.11 2.61
N ASN A 26 34.96 15.37 2.53
CA ASN A 26 34.21 16.42 1.81
C ASN A 26 34.28 16.30 0.28
N SER A 27 35.22 15.54 -0.29
CA SER A 27 35.22 15.23 -1.73
C SER A 27 34.51 13.93 -2.10
N SER A 28 33.91 13.22 -1.13
CA SER A 28 33.16 11.98 -1.37
C SER A 28 31.69 12.04 -0.92
N THR A 29 31.15 13.23 -0.61
CA THR A 29 29.80 13.40 -0.04
C THR A 29 28.86 14.13 -1.01
N GLU A 30 28.94 13.82 -2.31
CA GLU A 30 27.91 14.16 -3.31
C GLU A 30 27.40 12.91 -4.05
N VAL A 31 27.76 11.72 -3.55
CA VAL A 31 27.43 10.43 -4.16
C VAL A 31 26.60 9.62 -3.17
N ASN A 32 25.26 9.80 -3.14
CA ASN A 32 24.25 8.72 -3.00
C ASN A 32 22.79 9.14 -2.70
N ASP A 33 22.42 10.42 -2.71
CA ASP A 33 21.07 10.82 -2.26
C ASP A 33 19.93 10.16 -3.06
N VAL A 34 20.09 9.97 -4.37
CA VAL A 34 19.04 9.42 -5.24
C VAL A 34 18.70 7.96 -4.90
N CYS A 35 19.69 7.10 -4.67
CA CYS A 35 19.41 5.70 -4.33
C CYS A 35 18.98 5.52 -2.87
N ILE A 36 19.39 6.43 -1.98
CA ILE A 36 18.87 6.47 -0.60
C ILE A 36 17.38 6.85 -0.64
N GLU A 37 17.02 7.93 -1.32
CA GLU A 37 15.64 8.36 -1.50
C GLU A 37 14.79 7.29 -2.18
N TYR A 38 15.33 6.60 -3.20
CA TYR A 38 14.67 5.47 -3.84
C TYR A 38 14.32 4.36 -2.83
N ARG A 39 15.27 3.98 -1.97
CA ARG A 39 15.05 2.94 -0.94
C ARG A 39 14.01 3.38 0.09
N GLU A 40 14.06 4.64 0.51
CA GLU A 40 13.07 5.20 1.42
C GLU A 40 11.67 5.17 0.81
N ASN A 41 11.53 5.56 -0.45
CA ASN A 41 10.26 5.52 -1.17
C ASN A 41 9.70 4.09 -1.29
N VAL A 42 10.54 3.12 -1.70
CA VAL A 42 10.13 1.71 -1.75
C VAL A 42 9.72 1.21 -0.37
N SER A 43 10.47 1.54 0.68
CA SER A 43 10.15 1.16 2.05
C SER A 43 8.82 1.75 2.53
N ILE A 44 8.53 3.01 2.17
CA ILE A 44 7.24 3.66 2.46
C ILE A 44 6.11 2.89 1.75
N TYR A 45 6.25 2.58 0.46
CA TYR A 45 5.23 1.83 -0.27
C TYR A 45 4.98 0.45 0.34
N VAL A 46 6.03 -0.32 0.64
CA VAL A 46 5.94 -1.64 1.26
C VAL A 46 5.22 -1.56 2.61
N LYS A 47 5.63 -0.62 3.46
CA LYS A 47 5.02 -0.39 4.78
C LYS A 47 3.53 -0.07 4.66
N ASP A 48 3.15 0.85 3.78
CA ASP A 48 1.77 1.29 3.61
C ASP A 48 0.89 0.17 3.04
N ILE A 49 1.41 -0.64 2.11
CA ILE A 49 0.70 -1.81 1.58
C ILE A 49 0.48 -2.86 2.66
N ILE A 50 1.51 -3.21 3.44
CA ILE A 50 1.38 -4.18 4.54
C ILE A 50 0.37 -3.68 5.58
N TYR A 51 0.43 -2.39 5.94
CA TYR A 51 -0.52 -1.79 6.84
C TYR A 51 -1.96 -1.89 6.31
N ASN A 52 -2.19 -1.53 5.05
CA ASN A 52 -3.51 -1.66 4.46
C ASN A 52 -3.98 -3.12 4.38
N MET A 53 -3.13 -4.07 3.96
CA MET A 53 -3.47 -5.49 3.92
C MET A 53 -3.78 -6.09 5.31
N SER A 54 -3.18 -5.54 6.38
CA SER A 54 -3.43 -5.99 7.75
C SER A 54 -4.70 -5.38 8.36
N THR A 55 -5.04 -4.13 8.02
CA THR A 55 -6.25 -3.46 8.50
C THR A 55 -7.49 -3.76 7.66
N LYS A 56 -7.31 -4.09 6.38
CA LYS A 56 -8.35 -4.39 5.39
C LYS A 56 -8.31 -5.86 5.00
N THR A 57 -8.53 -6.76 5.95
CA THR A 57 -8.20 -8.20 5.84
C THR A 57 -8.89 -8.96 4.69
N ALA A 58 -10.05 -8.50 4.23
CA ALA A 58 -10.75 -9.12 3.10
C ALA A 58 -10.08 -8.73 1.76
N PRO A 59 -9.91 -9.68 0.79
CA PRO A 59 -9.34 -9.39 -0.51
C PRO A 59 -9.94 -8.19 -1.23
N VAL A 60 -11.26 -8.15 -1.34
CA VAL A 60 -11.97 -7.04 -1.97
C VAL A 60 -11.88 -5.72 -1.20
N SER A 61 -11.38 -5.72 0.04
CA SER A 61 -11.11 -4.50 0.79
C SER A 61 -9.70 -4.00 0.49
N TYR A 62 -8.66 -4.82 0.70
CA TYR A 62 -7.30 -4.37 0.43
C TYR A 62 -7.00 -4.17 -1.06
N CYS A 63 -7.65 -4.90 -1.98
CA CYS A 63 -7.46 -4.64 -3.42
C CYS A 63 -7.88 -3.20 -3.76
N GLY A 64 -8.96 -2.69 -3.15
CA GLY A 64 -9.45 -1.33 -3.36
C GLY A 64 -8.53 -0.28 -2.72
N TRP A 65 -8.15 -0.49 -1.46
CA TRP A 65 -7.35 0.48 -0.69
C TRP A 65 -5.86 0.48 -0.99
N CYS A 66 -5.27 -0.65 -1.42
CA CYS A 66 -3.84 -0.73 -1.73
C CYS A 66 -3.52 -0.46 -3.20
N SER A 67 -4.53 -0.38 -4.08
CA SER A 67 -4.37 -0.33 -5.54
C SER A 67 -3.34 0.68 -6.02
N GLU A 68 -3.46 1.93 -5.57
CA GLU A 68 -2.55 3.02 -5.95
C GLU A 68 -1.12 2.76 -5.46
N THR A 69 -0.93 2.38 -4.20
CA THR A 69 0.40 2.15 -3.62
C THR A 69 1.08 0.93 -4.25
N VAL A 70 0.34 -0.15 -4.51
CA VAL A 70 0.84 -1.32 -5.23
C VAL A 70 1.27 -0.95 -6.65
N HIS A 71 0.51 -0.08 -7.32
CA HIS A 71 0.90 0.42 -8.64
C HIS A 71 2.18 1.26 -8.59
N LYS A 72 2.30 2.18 -7.63
CA LYS A 72 3.52 2.98 -7.42
C LYS A 72 4.74 2.09 -7.15
N LEU A 73 4.58 1.09 -6.29
CA LEU A 73 5.63 0.09 -6.02
C LEU A 73 6.02 -0.65 -7.29
N ARG A 74 5.04 -1.13 -8.08
CA ARG A 74 5.31 -1.81 -9.36
C ARG A 74 6.10 -0.93 -10.32
N ILE A 75 5.68 0.32 -10.53
CA ILE A 75 6.40 1.27 -11.39
C ILE A 75 7.83 1.48 -10.90
N ALA A 76 8.02 1.68 -9.59
CA ALA A 76 9.35 1.91 -9.02
C ALA A 76 10.31 0.72 -9.25
N LEU A 77 9.80 -0.50 -9.34
CA LEU A 77 10.58 -1.72 -9.54
C LEU A 77 10.76 -2.09 -11.02
N GLU A 78 9.75 -1.88 -11.86
CA GLU A 78 9.74 -2.30 -13.27
C GLU A 78 10.24 -1.22 -14.25
N GLU A 79 10.08 0.06 -13.92
CA GLU A 79 10.54 1.20 -14.72
C GLU A 79 11.66 1.97 -13.97
N PRO A 80 12.90 1.46 -13.92
CA PRO A 80 13.97 2.08 -13.17
C PRO A 80 14.32 3.47 -13.73
N LYS A 81 13.93 4.50 -12.98
CA LYS A 81 14.22 5.92 -13.27
C LYS A 81 15.34 6.48 -12.39
N ALA A 82 15.83 5.70 -11.42
CA ALA A 82 16.83 6.09 -10.45
C ALA A 82 18.12 5.27 -10.63
N TYR A 83 19.25 5.98 -10.78
CA TYR A 83 20.58 5.41 -10.98
C TYR A 83 21.55 6.07 -10.00
N ASN A 84 22.55 5.32 -9.52
CA ASN A 84 23.64 5.89 -8.74
C ASN A 84 24.66 6.63 -9.64
N SER A 85 25.69 7.22 -9.02
CA SER A 85 26.79 7.91 -9.74
C SER A 85 27.50 7.03 -10.76
N ASP A 86 27.51 5.72 -10.53
CA ASP A 86 28.21 4.74 -11.35
C ASP A 86 27.33 4.19 -12.48
N GLY A 87 26.10 4.73 -12.64
CA GLY A 87 25.13 4.30 -13.65
C GLY A 87 24.45 2.96 -13.35
N THR A 88 24.60 2.43 -12.13
CA THR A 88 23.89 1.23 -11.68
C THR A 88 22.47 1.60 -11.25
N ALA A 89 21.47 0.82 -11.67
CA ALA A 89 20.10 1.07 -11.29
C ALA A 89 19.90 0.86 -9.78
N CYS A 90 19.20 1.78 -9.11
CA CYS A 90 18.99 1.68 -7.66
C CYS A 90 18.20 0.41 -7.26
N VAL A 91 17.35 -0.11 -8.16
CA VAL A 91 16.62 -1.37 -7.96
C VAL A 91 17.56 -2.58 -7.86
N ASP A 92 18.63 -2.62 -8.65
CA ASP A 92 19.61 -3.70 -8.60
C ASP A 92 20.40 -3.65 -7.28
N LEU A 93 20.71 -2.44 -6.81
CA LEU A 93 21.36 -2.24 -5.52
C LEU A 93 20.43 -2.66 -4.37
N LEU A 94 19.14 -2.33 -4.43
CA LEU A 94 18.15 -2.76 -3.46
C LEU A 94 18.09 -4.29 -3.37
N ALA A 95 18.03 -4.98 -4.52
CA ALA A 95 17.94 -6.44 -4.59
C ALA A 95 19.14 -7.14 -3.92
N ASN A 96 20.33 -6.54 -4.03
CA ASN A 96 21.56 -7.12 -3.50
C ASN A 96 21.84 -6.75 -2.03
N THR A 97 21.33 -5.61 -1.54
CA THR A 97 21.66 -5.14 -0.18
C THR A 97 20.54 -5.30 0.85
N GLU A 98 19.28 -5.42 0.42
CA GLU A 98 18.11 -5.36 1.32
C GLU A 98 17.15 -6.53 1.11
N LYS A 99 17.63 -7.74 1.43
CA LYS A 99 16.85 -8.97 1.27
C LYS A 99 15.48 -8.92 1.97
N GLY A 100 15.39 -8.36 3.18
CA GLY A 100 14.11 -8.27 3.89
C GLY A 100 13.08 -7.38 3.20
N THR A 101 13.52 -6.31 2.53
CA THR A 101 12.64 -5.45 1.72
C THR A 101 12.13 -6.23 0.50
N ILE A 102 13.00 -6.98 -0.18
CA ILE A 102 12.62 -7.82 -1.32
C ILE A 102 11.67 -8.95 -0.92
N ASP A 103 11.95 -9.66 0.17
CA ASP A 103 11.06 -10.72 0.68
C ASP A 103 9.64 -10.16 0.98
N SER A 104 9.57 -8.90 1.46
CA SER A 104 8.31 -8.21 1.69
C SER A 104 7.60 -7.81 0.40
N VAL A 105 8.34 -7.36 -0.61
CA VAL A 105 7.82 -7.08 -1.96
C VAL A 105 7.25 -8.34 -2.61
N ASP A 106 7.97 -9.46 -2.53
CA ASP A 106 7.53 -10.75 -3.07
C ASP A 106 6.24 -11.23 -2.38
N PHE A 107 6.19 -11.13 -1.05
CA PHE A 107 4.97 -11.42 -0.29
C PHE A 107 3.78 -10.55 -0.74
N ILE A 108 4.00 -9.25 -0.93
CA ILE A 108 2.96 -8.31 -1.39
C ILE A 108 2.42 -8.76 -2.75
N PHE A 109 3.30 -9.03 -3.72
CA PHE A 109 2.86 -9.38 -5.06
C PHE A 109 2.25 -10.78 -5.15
N ASP A 110 2.77 -11.77 -4.43
CA ASP A 110 2.14 -13.10 -4.32
C ASP A 110 0.72 -12.98 -3.76
N LYS A 111 0.56 -12.25 -2.65
CA LYS A 111 -0.75 -12.02 -2.04
C LYS A 111 -1.68 -11.27 -2.99
N TRP A 112 -1.20 -10.20 -3.64
CA TRP A 112 -1.97 -9.44 -4.62
C TRP A 112 -2.49 -10.31 -5.77
N ASN A 113 -1.62 -11.16 -6.32
CA ASN A 113 -1.93 -12.02 -7.46
C ASN A 113 -2.89 -13.16 -7.08
N ARG A 114 -2.66 -13.83 -5.94
CA ARG A 114 -3.58 -14.87 -5.42
C ARG A 114 -4.97 -14.35 -5.08
N SER A 115 -5.08 -13.04 -4.89
CA SER A 115 -6.34 -12.35 -4.61
C SER A 115 -7.07 -11.88 -5.86
N PHE A 116 -6.46 -12.07 -7.04
CA PHE A 116 -6.99 -11.63 -8.33
C PHE A 116 -7.32 -10.13 -8.36
N CYS A 117 -6.64 -9.29 -7.56
CA CYS A 117 -6.96 -7.87 -7.43
C CYS A 117 -6.98 -7.15 -8.78
N SER A 118 -6.00 -7.43 -9.64
CA SER A 118 -5.88 -6.84 -10.98
C SER A 118 -7.08 -7.10 -11.90
N HIS A 119 -7.83 -8.18 -11.67
CA HIS A 119 -9.04 -8.50 -12.46
C HIS A 119 -10.27 -7.70 -12.01
N CYS A 120 -10.23 -7.16 -10.80
CA CYS A 120 -11.33 -6.44 -10.19
C CYS A 120 -11.20 -4.92 -10.41
N LEU A 121 -9.97 -4.41 -10.56
CA LEU A 121 -9.70 -2.98 -10.66
C LEU A 121 -9.99 -2.43 -12.06
N GLU A 122 -10.31 -1.15 -12.11
CA GLU A 122 -10.46 -0.37 -13.34
C GLU A 122 -9.05 -0.11 -13.95
N GLY A 123 -8.87 -0.38 -15.24
CA GLY A 123 -7.61 -0.10 -15.94
C GLY A 123 -6.45 -1.08 -15.68
N SER A 124 -6.67 -2.38 -15.93
CA SER A 124 -5.62 -3.41 -15.87
C SER A 124 -4.48 -3.27 -16.92
N SER A 125 -4.46 -2.21 -17.73
CA SER A 125 -3.36 -1.90 -18.65
C SER A 125 -2.77 -0.53 -18.34
N ASN A 126 -1.65 -0.45 -17.60
CA ASN A 126 -0.60 0.59 -17.56
C ASN A 126 -0.93 2.05 -17.94
N GLN A 127 -2.17 2.51 -17.83
CA GLN A 127 -2.61 3.81 -18.32
C GLN A 127 -3.60 4.38 -17.31
N ASN A 128 -3.13 5.43 -16.64
CA ASN A 128 -3.95 6.44 -15.99
C ASN A 128 -4.58 6.11 -14.63
N ILE A 129 -3.83 5.52 -13.69
CA ILE A 129 -4.19 5.63 -12.27
C ILE A 129 -4.04 7.09 -11.78
N GLY A 130 -3.22 7.91 -12.46
CA GLY A 130 -3.03 9.33 -12.15
C GLY A 130 -4.20 10.28 -12.51
N LYS A 131 -5.28 9.81 -13.15
CA LYS A 131 -6.43 10.66 -13.54
C LYS A 131 -7.73 10.38 -12.78
N LEU A 132 -7.79 9.34 -11.94
CA LEU A 132 -9.05 9.00 -11.25
C LEU A 132 -9.32 9.84 -9.98
N ALA A 133 -8.35 10.67 -9.54
CA ALA A 133 -8.52 11.52 -8.36
C ALA A 133 -9.50 12.69 -8.54
N ASP A 134 -9.82 13.08 -9.80
CA ASP A 134 -10.64 14.27 -10.09
C ASP A 134 -12.11 13.97 -10.45
N SER A 135 -12.51 12.70 -10.54
CA SER A 135 -13.93 12.35 -10.70
C SER A 135 -14.59 12.21 -9.32
N SER A 136 -14.91 13.35 -8.71
CA SER A 136 -15.80 13.39 -7.56
C SER A 136 -17.24 13.11 -8.01
N HIS A 137 -17.54 11.86 -8.35
CA HIS A 137 -18.90 11.37 -8.17
C HIS A 137 -19.15 11.35 -6.66
N ASN A 138 -19.85 12.39 -6.20
CA ASN A 138 -20.45 12.43 -4.87
C ASN A 138 -21.46 11.30 -4.79
N ILE A 139 -21.00 10.11 -4.39
CA ILE A 139 -21.88 9.02 -3.97
C ILE A 139 -22.44 9.46 -2.63
N GLU A 140 -23.56 10.17 -2.67
CA GLU A 140 -24.32 10.55 -1.49
C GLU A 140 -24.75 9.26 -0.78
N CYS A 141 -24.10 8.91 0.34
CA CYS A 141 -24.41 7.73 1.17
C CYS A 141 -25.77 7.91 1.87
N SER A 142 -26.84 7.92 1.08
CA SER A 142 -28.21 7.93 1.56
C SER A 142 -28.68 6.48 1.68
N LYS A 143 -28.75 5.96 2.92
CA LYS A 143 -29.50 4.75 3.31
C LYS A 143 -29.12 3.41 2.66
N HIS A 144 -27.86 3.17 2.30
CA HIS A 144 -27.41 1.87 1.80
C HIS A 144 -26.81 1.01 2.93
N HIS A 145 -27.23 -0.26 3.05
CA HIS A 145 -26.69 -1.22 4.04
C HIS A 145 -25.20 -1.47 3.83
N LEU A 146 -24.78 -1.32 2.58
CA LEU A 146 -23.42 -1.28 2.13
C LEU A 146 -22.97 0.19 1.91
N CYS A 147 -22.83 1.06 2.93
CA CYS A 147 -22.09 2.31 2.72
C CYS A 147 -20.59 1.95 2.54
N MET A 148 -20.22 1.58 1.31
CA MET A 148 -19.01 0.83 0.94
C MET A 148 -17.75 1.68 0.82
N ASP A 149 -17.88 3.01 0.72
CA ASP A 149 -16.72 3.87 0.50
C ASP A 149 -15.70 3.81 1.65
N SER A 150 -16.13 3.49 2.88
CA SER A 150 -15.21 3.31 4.03
C SER A 150 -14.53 1.93 4.10
N LEU A 151 -15.17 0.92 3.52
CA LEU A 151 -14.74 -0.48 3.66
C LEU A 151 -13.99 -0.97 2.41
N TYR A 152 -14.42 -0.61 1.21
CA TYR A 152 -13.95 -1.25 -0.01
C TYR A 152 -13.35 -0.31 -1.05
N ASN A 153 -13.53 1.02 -0.94
CA ASN A 153 -13.11 1.99 -1.98
C ASN A 153 -13.61 1.56 -3.38
N LEU A 154 -14.93 1.55 -3.60
CA LEU A 154 -15.53 1.04 -4.84
C LEU A 154 -15.12 1.82 -6.10
N LYS A 155 -14.59 3.04 -5.93
CA LYS A 155 -14.21 3.94 -7.03
C LYS A 155 -13.11 3.38 -7.92
N VAL A 156 -12.21 2.56 -7.37
CA VAL A 156 -11.08 1.98 -8.14
C VAL A 156 -11.43 0.66 -8.83
N TYR A 157 -12.64 0.13 -8.61
CA TYR A 157 -13.10 -1.11 -9.18
C TYR A 157 -13.75 -0.90 -10.55
N ASN A 158 -13.62 -1.90 -11.43
CA ASN A 158 -14.26 -1.88 -12.73
C ASN A 158 -15.79 -1.99 -12.62
N ASP A 159 -16.48 -1.64 -13.71
CA ASP A 159 -17.94 -1.63 -13.78
C ASP A 159 -18.61 -2.93 -13.36
N LYS A 160 -18.00 -4.09 -13.65
CA LYS A 160 -18.57 -5.39 -13.30
C LYS A 160 -18.58 -5.59 -11.79
N VAL A 161 -17.49 -5.23 -11.12
CA VAL A 161 -17.39 -5.34 -9.66
C VAL A 161 -18.29 -4.31 -8.98
N ARG A 162 -18.33 -3.06 -9.48
CA ARG A 162 -19.28 -2.04 -8.98
C ARG A 162 -20.73 -2.54 -9.07
N THR A 163 -21.13 -3.03 -10.24
CA THR A 163 -22.48 -3.59 -10.47
C THR A 163 -22.77 -4.78 -9.54
N PHE A 164 -21.79 -5.64 -9.27
CA PHE A 164 -21.95 -6.72 -8.31
C PHE A 164 -22.27 -6.20 -6.91
N PHE A 165 -21.55 -5.19 -6.44
CA PHE A 165 -21.80 -4.58 -5.13
C PHE A 165 -23.14 -3.86 -5.07
N ASP A 166 -23.55 -3.19 -6.14
CA ASP A 166 -24.89 -2.57 -6.24
C ASP A 166 -25.99 -3.63 -6.12
N LYS A 167 -25.85 -4.75 -6.84
CA LYS A 167 -26.80 -5.87 -6.76
C LYS A 167 -26.77 -6.58 -5.41
N LEU A 168 -25.61 -6.66 -4.77
CA LEU A 168 -25.51 -7.18 -3.42
C LEU A 168 -26.24 -6.28 -2.43
N ASP A 169 -26.16 -4.95 -2.58
CA ASP A 169 -26.90 -4.01 -1.74
C ASP A 169 -28.42 -4.14 -1.95
N ASP A 170 -28.87 -4.29 -3.21
CA ASP A 170 -30.28 -4.55 -3.56
C ASP A 170 -30.79 -5.81 -2.82
N VAL A 171 -30.02 -6.90 -2.89
CA VAL A 171 -30.35 -8.19 -2.27
C VAL A 171 -30.37 -8.08 -0.74
N LEU A 172 -29.36 -7.44 -0.14
CA LEU A 172 -29.30 -7.24 1.31
C LEU A 172 -30.46 -6.36 1.79
N SER A 173 -30.77 -5.30 1.06
CA SER A 173 -31.92 -4.44 1.32
C SER A 173 -33.23 -5.21 1.23
N CYS A 174 -33.36 -6.13 0.28
CA CYS A 174 -34.51 -7.03 0.20
C CYS A 174 -34.59 -7.92 1.44
N PHE A 175 -33.53 -8.67 1.76
CA PHE A 175 -33.50 -9.55 2.94
C PHE A 175 -33.81 -8.80 4.24
N MET A 176 -33.22 -7.62 4.44
CA MET A 176 -33.40 -6.83 5.66
C MET A 176 -34.83 -6.34 5.86
N ARG A 177 -35.65 -6.22 4.80
CA ARG A 177 -37.10 -5.93 4.93
C ARG A 177 -37.89 -7.09 5.50
N PHE A 178 -37.38 -8.32 5.36
CA PHE A 178 -38.08 -9.54 5.75
C PHE A 178 -37.50 -10.18 7.01
N ILE A 179 -36.41 -9.65 7.57
CA ILE A 179 -35.89 -10.06 8.87
C ILE A 179 -36.36 -9.07 9.93
N ASN A 180 -37.16 -9.57 10.87
CA ASN A 180 -37.84 -8.76 11.89
C ASN A 180 -37.00 -8.53 13.16
N ASN A 181 -35.72 -8.91 13.14
CA ASN A 181 -34.81 -8.65 14.26
C ASN A 181 -34.28 -7.20 14.16
N SER A 182 -34.52 -6.39 15.19
CA SER A 182 -33.96 -5.05 15.27
C SER A 182 -32.43 -5.10 15.44
N ASN A 183 -31.71 -4.24 14.70
CA ASN A 183 -30.25 -4.05 14.79
C ASN A 183 -29.36 -5.23 14.35
N ILE A 184 -29.84 -6.09 13.45
CA ILE A 184 -28.99 -7.11 12.84
C ILE A 184 -28.34 -6.60 11.54
N SER A 185 -27.19 -7.13 11.20
CA SER A 185 -26.58 -6.96 9.89
C SER A 185 -26.11 -8.32 9.39
N ILE A 186 -26.59 -8.75 8.23
CA ILE A 186 -26.18 -10.00 7.56
C ILE A 186 -24.66 -10.03 7.33
N LEU A 187 -24.03 -8.86 7.25
CA LEU A 187 -22.59 -8.71 7.02
C LEU A 187 -21.77 -8.79 8.32
N ASN A 188 -22.42 -8.65 9.48
CA ASN A 188 -21.76 -8.78 10.77
C ASN A 188 -22.00 -10.18 11.33
N VAL A 189 -21.23 -11.15 10.82
CA VAL A 189 -21.34 -12.58 11.18
C VAL A 189 -21.19 -12.81 12.69
N LEU A 190 -20.46 -11.95 13.39
CA LEU A 190 -20.27 -12.05 14.85
C LEU A 190 -21.52 -11.68 15.66
N ASN A 191 -22.34 -10.76 15.13
CA ASN A 191 -23.57 -10.30 15.78
C ASN A 191 -24.84 -10.79 15.07
N PHE A 192 -24.70 -11.68 14.08
CA PHE A 192 -25.85 -12.24 13.38
C PHE A 192 -26.55 -13.27 14.28
N PRO A 193 -27.89 -13.22 14.44
CA PRO A 193 -28.59 -14.12 15.34
C PRO A 193 -28.42 -15.58 14.92
N SER A 194 -28.46 -16.49 15.90
CA SER A 194 -28.50 -17.92 15.62
C SER A 194 -29.76 -18.27 14.80
N PRO A 195 -29.76 -19.36 14.01
CA PRO A 195 -30.94 -19.77 13.25
C PRO A 195 -32.21 -19.92 14.10
N SER A 196 -32.05 -20.31 15.37
CA SER A 196 -33.15 -20.45 16.35
C SER A 196 -33.76 -19.12 16.83
N THR A 197 -33.07 -18.00 16.66
CA THR A 197 -33.50 -16.66 17.11
C THR A 197 -33.79 -15.70 15.97
N LEU A 198 -33.57 -16.17 14.73
CA LEU A 198 -33.83 -15.43 13.51
C LEU A 198 -35.34 -15.44 13.22
N ASN A 199 -35.96 -14.27 13.22
CA ASN A 199 -37.37 -14.10 12.87
C ASN A 199 -37.45 -13.61 11.42
N ILE A 200 -37.65 -14.55 10.50
CA ILE A 200 -37.72 -14.26 9.07
C ILE A 200 -39.17 -14.47 8.57
N SER A 201 -39.67 -13.53 7.79
CA SER A 201 -40.93 -13.70 7.05
C SER A 201 -40.81 -14.82 6.02
N SER A 202 -41.80 -15.70 5.95
CA SER A 202 -41.87 -16.77 4.93
C SER A 202 -41.96 -16.22 3.49
N MET A 203 -42.31 -14.94 3.32
CA MET A 203 -42.34 -14.26 2.03
C MET A 203 -40.95 -13.93 1.47
N VAL A 204 -39.88 -14.05 2.27
CA VAL A 204 -38.51 -13.69 1.85
C VAL A 204 -38.04 -14.48 0.63
N CYS A 205 -38.42 -15.75 0.49
CA CYS A 205 -38.01 -16.59 -0.64
C CYS A 205 -38.87 -16.37 -1.88
N GLN A 206 -40.03 -15.72 -1.74
CA GLN A 206 -40.97 -15.47 -2.83
C GLN A 206 -40.71 -14.12 -3.51
N ASN A 207 -40.00 -13.21 -2.85
CA ASN A 207 -39.70 -11.85 -3.32
C ASN A 207 -38.21 -11.70 -3.63
#